data_AF-A0A1F5LAZ5-F1
#
_entry.id   AF-A0A1F5LAZ5-F1
#
_cell.length_a   1.000
_cell.length_b   1.000
_cell.length_c   1.000
_cell.angle_alpha   90.00
_cell.angle_beta   90.00
_cell.angle_gamma   90.00
#
_symmetry.space_group_name_H-M   'P 1'
#
loop_
_entity.id
_entity.type
_entity.pdbx_description
1 polymer ?
#
loop_
_entity_poly.entity_id
_entity_poly.type
_entity_poly.pdbx_seq_one_letter_code
_entity_poly.pdbx_strand_id
1 'polypeptide(L)'
;MLLTWVLSILLCCSGVLAVNCTSFIIYSPAGADWLRKHCPIVTGHVAIGPLNDNSTTQHISLDGVEVIEGSFGNYYVDIWNPLDDQPYFTLSSSTLREVRGEVDFGTSPTKLQNLTLPNLKTVNTDFQVGLYARDITYLDITSLESVDYFSLAAPNITTFRHRSLHNATSVKVHTTQIDSLDIVSDSRLNLKHVDLAGPFPNIKNIPVGFTSAEKLSISADASVTLGGPSTTNMTIGSLSLSGGVSDLKRSTKLESLRVDSLDLSSSISIPHLEIPFDNLRALTLKQLYEAHPVKDITLPPQAVNWTGGFELDISNAPELNLTSMYRTDDQNNRVQTWYWPTNISSIQISDTNLGNAFFDTFVAQQNASLDSTYPPSVLKSFHVYPSRNATGFNCAALNELSKKGRLPSPPFNFGCSNSTKTSGSTFIRTASPLHLAGVVFGATMWMV
;
A
#
# COMPACT_ATOMS: atom_id res chain seq x y z
N MET A 1 -8.67 41.09 -83.56
CA MET A 1 -7.25 41.46 -83.40
C MET A 1 -7.04 41.78 -81.93
N LEU A 2 -6.18 40.97 -81.29
CA LEU A 2 -5.53 41.10 -79.97
C LEU A 2 -6.27 41.77 -78.79
N LEU A 3 -6.58 41.03 -77.71
CA LEU A 3 -5.71 40.59 -76.60
C LEU A 3 -5.55 41.68 -75.51
N THR A 4 -5.63 41.24 -74.24
CA THR A 4 -5.36 41.98 -72.98
C THR A 4 -6.47 42.96 -72.57
N TRP A 5 -7.10 42.91 -71.39
CA TRP A 5 -6.54 42.79 -70.04
C TRP A 5 -7.46 41.94 -69.12
N VAL A 6 -7.03 40.73 -68.78
CA VAL A 6 -7.47 40.01 -67.58
C VAL A 6 -6.19 39.58 -66.88
N LEU A 7 -5.68 40.44 -66.00
CA LEU A 7 -4.58 40.11 -65.11
C LEU A 7 -4.73 40.95 -63.83
N SER A 8 -5.15 40.30 -62.74
CA SER A 8 -4.80 40.58 -61.33
C SER A 8 -5.88 40.04 -60.38
N ILE A 9 -6.12 38.73 -60.41
CA ILE A 9 -6.57 37.98 -59.22
C ILE A 9 -5.67 36.74 -59.18
N LEU A 10 -4.40 36.96 -58.84
CA LEU A 10 -3.42 35.90 -58.64
C LEU A 10 -3.15 35.80 -57.13
N LEU A 11 -3.59 34.66 -56.57
CA LEU A 11 -3.02 33.97 -55.41
C LEU A 11 -2.75 34.78 -54.13
N CYS A 12 -3.76 34.82 -53.25
CA CYS A 12 -3.55 34.78 -51.80
C CYS A 12 -4.29 33.58 -51.16
N CYS A 13 -4.34 32.44 -51.86
CA CYS A 13 -4.46 31.16 -51.18
C CYS A 13 -3.05 30.81 -50.68
N SER A 14 -2.65 31.40 -49.54
CA SER A 14 -1.61 30.81 -48.71
C SER A 14 -2.06 29.39 -48.42
N GLY A 15 -1.51 28.43 -49.16
CA GLY A 15 -1.65 27.03 -48.85
C GLY A 15 -1.17 26.85 -47.43
N VAL A 16 -2.12 26.69 -46.51
CA VAL A 16 -1.86 25.99 -45.26
C VAL A 16 -1.50 24.59 -45.73
N LEU A 17 -0.21 24.36 -45.96
CA LEU A 17 0.34 23.02 -46.08
C LEU A 17 -0.18 22.31 -44.84
N ALA A 18 -1.08 21.34 -45.04
CA ALA A 18 -1.56 20.51 -43.95
C ALA A 18 -0.33 19.79 -43.40
N VAL A 19 0.25 20.33 -42.32
CA VAL A 19 1.39 19.72 -41.67
C VAL A 19 0.88 18.42 -41.08
N ASN A 20 1.44 17.31 -41.54
CA ASN A 20 1.06 16.00 -41.08
C ASN A 20 1.69 15.74 -39.70
N CYS A 21 0.95 16.02 -38.64
CA CYS A 21 1.38 15.85 -37.26
C CYS A 21 1.03 14.46 -36.73
N THR A 22 1.47 13.42 -37.42
CA THR A 22 1.33 12.01 -37.01
C THR A 22 2.45 11.59 -36.06
N SER A 23 2.57 10.28 -35.80
CA SER A 23 3.66 9.72 -35.00
C SER A 23 5.04 10.23 -35.46
N PHE A 24 5.88 10.58 -34.50
CA PHE A 24 7.17 11.24 -34.72
C PHE A 24 8.24 10.66 -33.79
N ILE A 25 9.44 10.43 -34.33
CA ILE A 25 10.60 9.99 -33.55
C ILE A 25 11.63 11.11 -33.57
N ILE A 26 12.07 11.54 -32.39
CA ILE A 26 13.00 12.64 -32.18
C ILE A 26 14.39 12.06 -31.97
N TYR A 27 15.23 12.14 -33.01
CA TYR A 27 16.63 11.69 -32.97
C TYR A 27 17.61 12.78 -32.52
N SER A 28 17.18 14.05 -32.49
CA SER A 28 18.02 15.22 -32.15
C SER A 28 17.19 16.45 -31.77
N PRO A 29 17.78 17.51 -31.19
CA PRO A 29 17.06 18.73 -30.83
C PRO A 29 16.42 19.43 -32.03
N ALA A 30 17.04 19.33 -33.21
CA ALA A 30 16.49 19.89 -34.45
C ALA A 30 15.17 19.19 -34.87
N GLY A 31 15.03 17.89 -34.59
CA GLY A 31 13.78 17.17 -34.82
C GLY A 31 12.66 17.67 -33.90
N ALA A 32 12.98 17.93 -32.63
CA ALA A 32 12.05 18.53 -31.69
C ALA A 32 11.65 19.96 -32.07
N ASP A 33 12.61 20.76 -32.57
CA ASP A 33 12.38 22.11 -33.08
C ASP A 33 11.37 22.15 -34.22
N TRP A 34 11.40 21.16 -35.12
CA TRP A 34 10.43 21.06 -36.19
C TRP A 34 9.03 20.77 -35.64
N LEU A 35 8.92 19.76 -34.76
CA LEU A 35 7.65 19.35 -34.17
C LEU A 35 7.00 20.52 -33.41
N ARG A 36 7.76 21.19 -32.53
CA ARG A 36 7.24 22.25 -31.68
C ARG A 36 6.81 23.52 -32.41
N LYS A 37 7.33 23.76 -33.63
CA LYS A 37 6.94 24.92 -34.46
C LYS A 37 5.69 24.68 -35.30
N HIS A 38 5.37 23.43 -35.61
CA HIS A 38 4.35 23.11 -36.61
C HIS A 38 3.20 22.22 -36.08
N CYS A 39 3.41 21.54 -34.95
CA CYS A 39 2.48 20.53 -34.43
C CYS A 39 2.08 20.82 -32.97
N PRO A 40 1.12 21.73 -32.74
CA PRO A 40 0.54 21.90 -31.40
C PRO A 40 -0.21 20.64 -30.93
N ILE A 41 -0.72 19.83 -31.86
CA ILE A 41 -1.37 18.55 -31.59
C ILE A 41 -0.67 17.49 -32.43
N VAL A 42 -0.24 16.40 -31.80
CA VAL A 42 0.31 15.21 -32.46
C VAL A 42 -0.71 14.09 -32.38
N THR A 43 -1.24 13.63 -33.51
CA THR A 43 -2.30 12.60 -33.56
C THR A 43 -1.78 11.17 -33.37
N GLY A 44 -0.47 11.00 -33.21
CA GLY A 44 0.20 9.72 -33.02
C GLY A 44 1.16 9.72 -31.83
N HIS A 45 2.10 8.78 -31.83
CA HIS A 45 3.07 8.63 -30.75
C HIS A 45 4.28 9.56 -30.93
N VAL A 46 4.84 10.07 -29.84
CA VAL A 46 6.11 10.79 -29.84
C VAL A 46 7.15 9.96 -29.09
N ALA A 47 8.21 9.55 -29.78
CA ALA A 47 9.31 8.80 -29.18
C ALA A 47 10.61 9.62 -29.19
N ILE A 48 11.42 9.50 -28.14
CA ILE A 48 12.75 10.11 -28.04
C ILE A 48 13.83 9.05 -28.26
N GLY A 49 14.74 9.34 -29.19
CA GLY A 49 15.92 8.52 -29.47
C GLY A 49 15.72 7.40 -30.50
N PRO A 50 16.76 6.57 -30.72
CA PRO A 50 18.13 6.75 -30.24
C PRO A 50 18.73 8.08 -30.75
N LEU A 51 19.44 8.80 -29.90
CA LEU A 51 20.01 10.09 -30.27
C LEU A 51 21.26 9.89 -31.13
N ASN A 52 21.41 10.74 -32.16
CA ASN A 52 22.41 10.55 -33.23
C ASN A 52 23.54 11.59 -33.23
N ASP A 53 23.82 12.21 -32.08
CA ASP A 53 24.86 13.23 -31.94
C ASP A 53 25.92 12.80 -30.91
N ASN A 54 27.17 13.21 -31.13
CA ASN A 54 28.34 12.90 -30.32
C ASN A 54 28.49 13.85 -29.09
N SER A 55 27.48 14.67 -28.80
CA SER A 55 27.47 15.54 -27.62
C SER A 55 27.41 14.74 -26.32
N THR A 56 28.00 15.22 -25.23
CA THR A 56 27.88 14.55 -23.92
C THR A 56 26.43 14.52 -23.39
N THR A 57 25.69 15.63 -23.55
CA THR A 57 24.29 15.76 -23.12
C THR A 57 23.49 16.63 -24.11
N GLN A 58 22.28 16.20 -24.47
CA GLN A 58 21.35 16.94 -25.32
C GLN A 58 20.18 17.55 -24.53
N HIS A 59 19.68 18.70 -24.99
CA HIS A 59 18.51 19.36 -24.42
C HIS A 59 17.37 19.34 -25.44
N ILE A 60 16.31 18.60 -25.14
CA ILE A 60 15.14 18.42 -26.01
C ILE A 60 13.98 19.21 -25.40
N SER A 61 13.49 20.22 -26.13
CA SER A 61 12.30 20.99 -25.74
C SER A 61 11.15 20.71 -26.70
N LEU A 62 9.98 20.44 -26.15
CA LEU A 62 8.70 20.32 -26.87
C LEU A 62 7.80 21.54 -26.62
N ASP A 63 8.37 22.70 -26.29
CA ASP A 63 7.62 23.93 -26.10
C ASP A 63 6.96 24.37 -27.41
N GLY A 64 5.63 24.26 -27.45
CA GLY A 64 4.78 24.45 -28.62
C GLY A 64 3.83 23.27 -28.86
N VAL A 65 4.20 22.07 -28.41
CA VAL A 65 3.32 20.90 -28.41
C VAL A 65 2.42 20.96 -27.17
N GLU A 66 1.11 20.87 -27.36
CA GLU A 66 0.10 20.96 -26.31
C GLU A 66 -0.55 19.61 -25.99
N VAL A 67 -0.78 18.78 -27.02
CA VAL A 67 -1.46 17.48 -26.89
C VAL A 67 -0.75 16.41 -27.72
N ILE A 68 -0.55 15.23 -27.13
CA ILE A 68 -0.14 14.01 -27.83
C ILE A 68 -1.29 13.00 -27.71
N GLU A 69 -1.93 12.66 -28.82
CA GLU A 69 -3.05 11.72 -28.83
C GLU A 69 -2.61 10.25 -28.71
N GLY A 70 -1.34 9.96 -28.99
CA GLY A 70 -0.72 8.66 -28.74
C GLY A 70 0.08 8.61 -27.44
N SER A 71 1.03 7.69 -27.39
CA SER A 71 2.03 7.55 -26.32
C SER A 71 3.17 8.56 -26.46
N PHE A 72 3.80 8.90 -25.35
CA PHE A 72 4.98 9.74 -25.27
C PHE A 72 6.08 9.05 -24.45
N GLY A 73 7.24 8.77 -25.03
CA GLY A 73 8.25 8.03 -24.28
C GLY A 73 9.59 7.91 -24.98
N ASN A 74 10.42 7.02 -24.45
CA ASN A 74 11.64 6.61 -25.17
C ASN A 74 11.28 5.75 -26.38
N TYR A 75 12.11 5.84 -27.41
CA TYR A 75 12.15 4.80 -28.42
C TYR A 75 12.53 3.47 -27.77
N TYR A 76 11.82 2.41 -28.14
CA TYR A 76 12.03 1.09 -27.56
C TYR A 76 13.44 0.57 -27.90
N VAL A 77 14.19 0.23 -26.86
CA VAL A 77 15.46 -0.48 -26.97
C VAL A 77 15.39 -1.73 -26.11
N ASP A 78 15.93 -2.83 -26.63
CA ASP A 78 16.04 -4.10 -25.92
C ASP A 78 16.82 -3.90 -24.60
N ILE A 79 16.27 -4.42 -23.51
CA ILE A 79 16.87 -4.33 -22.16
C ILE A 79 18.28 -4.92 -22.09
N TRP A 80 18.63 -5.83 -23.00
CA TRP A 80 19.94 -6.47 -23.08
C TRP A 80 20.96 -5.68 -23.91
N ASN A 81 20.53 -4.62 -24.60
CA ASN A 81 21.41 -3.79 -25.41
C ASN A 81 21.80 -2.52 -24.63
N PRO A 82 23.04 -2.43 -24.11
CA PRO A 82 23.46 -1.26 -23.36
C PRO A 82 23.48 -0.03 -24.26
N LEU A 83 22.92 1.07 -23.75
CA LEU A 83 22.95 2.39 -24.41
C LEU A 83 24.27 3.12 -24.15
N ASP A 84 25.40 2.41 -24.01
CA ASP A 84 26.65 3.00 -23.51
C ASP A 84 27.21 4.09 -24.45
N ASP A 85 26.99 3.94 -25.75
CA ASP A 85 27.42 4.91 -26.77
C ASP A 85 26.38 6.03 -27.01
N GLN A 86 25.24 6.02 -26.29
CA GLN A 86 24.20 7.03 -26.47
C GLN A 86 24.44 8.23 -25.55
N PRO A 87 24.25 9.45 -26.07
CA PRO A 87 24.42 10.65 -25.27
C PRO A 87 23.32 10.76 -24.21
N TYR A 88 23.64 11.40 -23.08
CA TYR A 88 22.62 11.76 -22.10
C TYR A 88 21.67 12.81 -22.67
N PHE A 89 20.46 12.92 -22.11
CA PHE A 89 19.57 14.00 -22.50
C PHE A 89 18.64 14.47 -21.40
N THR A 90 18.13 15.67 -21.59
CA THR A 90 17.07 16.27 -20.77
C THR A 90 15.88 16.59 -21.66
N LEU A 91 14.69 16.47 -21.10
CA LEU A 91 13.43 16.66 -21.82
C LEU A 91 12.54 17.65 -21.07
N SER A 92 12.09 18.69 -21.76
CA SER A 92 11.19 19.69 -21.18
C SER A 92 10.03 20.06 -22.10
N SER A 93 8.88 20.34 -21.49
CA SER A 93 7.77 21.05 -22.14
C SER A 93 6.97 21.84 -21.11
N SER A 94 6.89 23.14 -21.35
CA SER A 94 6.02 24.08 -20.65
C SER A 94 4.64 24.21 -21.30
N THR A 95 4.41 23.58 -22.45
CA THR A 95 3.13 23.70 -23.17
C THR A 95 2.32 22.41 -23.17
N LEU A 96 2.95 21.25 -23.01
CA LEU A 96 2.28 19.95 -23.03
C LEU A 96 1.32 19.85 -21.84
N ARG A 97 0.05 19.59 -22.13
CA ARG A 97 -1.04 19.54 -21.15
C ARG A 97 -1.68 18.16 -21.05
N GLU A 98 -1.69 17.41 -22.14
CA GLU A 98 -2.40 16.13 -22.23
C GLU A 98 -1.61 15.12 -23.07
N VAL A 99 -1.54 13.88 -22.57
CA VAL A 99 -1.12 12.70 -23.33
C VAL A 99 -2.24 11.67 -23.24
N ARG A 100 -2.80 11.23 -24.37
CA ARG A 100 -3.94 10.31 -24.37
C ARG A 100 -3.55 8.83 -24.36
N GLY A 101 -2.29 8.52 -24.67
CA GLY A 101 -1.70 7.22 -24.38
C GLY A 101 -0.94 7.22 -23.06
N GLU A 102 0.16 6.47 -23.04
CA GLU A 102 1.09 6.38 -21.91
C GLU A 102 2.18 7.45 -22.00
N VAL A 103 2.72 7.84 -20.85
CA VAL A 103 4.01 8.50 -20.71
C VAL A 103 5.00 7.49 -20.13
N ASP A 104 5.99 7.04 -20.92
CA ASP A 104 6.91 5.98 -20.49
C ASP A 104 8.38 6.35 -20.68
N PHE A 105 9.05 6.52 -19.55
CA PHE A 105 10.50 6.65 -19.47
C PHE A 105 11.09 5.67 -18.45
N GLY A 106 11.58 4.51 -18.90
CA GLY A 106 12.37 3.62 -18.06
C GLY A 106 11.81 2.21 -17.87
N THR A 107 10.81 1.80 -18.65
CA THR A 107 10.54 0.37 -18.94
C THR A 107 11.67 -0.27 -19.74
N SER A 108 12.28 0.49 -20.64
CA SER A 108 13.52 0.19 -21.34
C SER A 108 14.66 1.09 -20.86
N PRO A 109 15.94 0.68 -21.05
CA PRO A 109 17.09 1.54 -20.82
C PRO A 109 16.91 2.92 -21.45
N THR A 110 17.28 3.97 -20.70
CA THR A 110 17.27 5.35 -21.20
C THR A 110 18.39 6.15 -20.55
N LYS A 111 18.91 7.13 -21.30
CA LYS A 111 19.91 8.10 -20.83
C LYS A 111 19.30 9.44 -20.40
N LEU A 112 17.99 9.44 -20.13
CA LEU A 112 17.26 10.59 -19.63
C LEU A 112 17.78 11.00 -18.24
N GLN A 113 18.19 12.27 -18.10
CA GLN A 113 18.68 12.85 -16.85
C GLN A 113 17.61 13.70 -16.14
N ASN A 114 16.84 14.50 -16.89
CA ASN A 114 15.81 15.38 -16.34
C ASN A 114 14.54 15.32 -17.19
N LEU A 115 13.37 15.20 -16.55
CA LEU A 115 12.05 15.32 -17.18
C LEU A 115 11.25 16.45 -16.55
N THR A 116 10.94 17.48 -17.33
CA THR A 116 10.25 18.69 -16.85
C THR A 116 8.98 18.94 -17.66
N LEU A 117 7.84 18.51 -17.15
CA LEU A 117 6.50 18.63 -17.74
C LEU A 117 5.54 19.35 -16.77
N PRO A 118 5.86 20.58 -16.32
CA PRO A 118 5.15 21.24 -15.21
C PRO A 118 3.69 21.55 -15.53
N ASN A 119 3.29 21.59 -16.80
CA ASN A 119 1.92 21.88 -17.24
C ASN A 119 1.16 20.65 -17.74
N LEU A 120 1.76 19.45 -17.71
CA LEU A 120 1.08 18.20 -18.01
C LEU A 120 0.05 17.96 -16.91
N LYS A 121 -1.23 17.88 -17.28
CA LYS A 121 -2.35 17.69 -16.35
C LYS A 121 -2.90 16.28 -16.37
N THR A 122 -2.96 15.69 -17.56
CA THR A 122 -3.65 14.42 -17.76
C THR A 122 -2.82 13.49 -18.62
N VAL A 123 -2.73 12.24 -18.16
CA VAL A 123 -2.26 11.09 -18.94
C VAL A 123 -3.36 10.05 -18.89
N ASN A 124 -3.96 9.65 -20.01
CA ASN A 124 -5.18 8.84 -19.92
C ASN A 124 -4.92 7.38 -19.53
N THR A 125 -3.71 6.85 -19.76
CA THR A 125 -3.36 5.48 -19.38
C THR A 125 -2.33 5.50 -18.25
N ASP A 126 -1.05 5.47 -18.58
CA ASP A 126 0.02 5.16 -17.64
C ASP A 126 1.02 6.30 -17.62
N PHE A 127 1.41 6.76 -16.43
CA PHE A 127 2.59 7.59 -16.25
C PHE A 127 3.66 6.74 -15.56
N GLN A 128 4.70 6.38 -16.30
CA GLN A 128 5.75 5.50 -15.82
C GLN A 128 7.12 6.13 -15.99
N VAL A 129 7.80 6.31 -14.85
CA VAL A 129 9.25 6.51 -14.81
C VAL A 129 9.87 5.29 -14.14
N GLY A 130 10.43 4.38 -14.94
CA GLY A 130 10.76 3.02 -14.52
C GLY A 130 12.19 2.79 -14.02
N LEU A 131 12.47 1.55 -13.59
CA LEU A 131 13.75 1.09 -13.04
C LEU A 131 14.95 1.25 -13.99
N TYR A 132 14.72 1.29 -15.29
CA TYR A 132 15.78 1.46 -16.27
C TYR A 132 16.08 2.93 -16.60
N ALA A 133 15.31 3.88 -16.06
CA ALA A 133 15.68 5.29 -16.01
C ALA A 133 16.64 5.54 -14.84
N ARG A 134 17.83 4.94 -14.88
CA ARG A 134 18.81 5.05 -13.79
C ARG A 134 19.50 6.40 -13.75
N ASP A 135 19.55 7.11 -14.87
CA ASP A 135 20.26 8.39 -14.99
C ASP A 135 19.40 9.59 -14.60
N ILE A 136 18.08 9.40 -14.41
CA ILE A 136 17.17 10.49 -14.08
C ILE A 136 17.35 10.93 -12.63
N THR A 137 17.59 12.23 -12.44
CA THR A 137 17.80 12.86 -11.13
C THR A 137 16.72 13.89 -10.78
N TYR A 138 16.06 14.45 -11.80
CA TYR A 138 15.04 15.48 -11.67
C TYR A 138 13.76 15.11 -12.44
N LEU A 139 12.62 15.13 -11.75
CA LEU A 139 11.29 14.92 -12.32
C LEU A 139 10.34 16.03 -11.84
N ASP A 140 9.78 16.80 -12.78
CA ASP A 140 8.78 17.82 -12.50
C ASP A 140 7.51 17.56 -13.31
N ILE A 141 6.46 17.17 -12.59
CA ILE A 141 5.10 16.94 -13.07
C ILE A 141 4.13 17.66 -12.16
N THR A 142 4.48 18.88 -11.75
CA THR A 142 3.79 19.65 -10.71
C THR A 142 2.27 19.72 -10.91
N SER A 143 1.79 19.76 -12.15
CA SER A 143 0.36 19.88 -12.47
C SER A 143 -0.34 18.55 -12.81
N LEU A 144 0.34 17.40 -12.77
CA LEU A 144 -0.27 16.12 -13.12
C LEU A 144 -1.30 15.74 -12.06
N GLU A 145 -2.57 15.76 -12.44
CA GLU A 145 -3.71 15.54 -11.54
C GLU A 145 -4.50 14.27 -11.86
N SER A 146 -4.44 13.78 -13.11
CA SER A 146 -5.21 12.62 -13.56
C SER A 146 -4.36 11.63 -14.36
N VAL A 147 -4.32 10.38 -13.90
CA VAL A 147 -3.69 9.24 -14.57
C VAL A 147 -4.33 7.93 -14.13
N ASP A 148 -4.56 6.96 -15.01
CA ASP A 148 -5.13 5.67 -14.58
C ASP A 148 -4.15 4.90 -13.69
N TYR A 149 -2.90 4.76 -14.15
CA TYR A 149 -1.81 4.10 -13.42
C TYR A 149 -0.57 5.00 -13.32
N PHE A 150 -0.15 5.29 -12.09
CA PHE A 150 1.09 6.01 -11.82
C PHE A 150 2.18 5.06 -11.33
N SER A 151 3.37 5.11 -11.93
CA SER A 151 4.54 4.34 -11.51
C SER A 151 5.81 5.18 -11.47
N LEU A 152 6.47 5.20 -10.31
CA LEU A 152 7.78 5.81 -10.12
C LEU A 152 8.75 4.78 -9.52
N ALA A 153 9.78 4.41 -10.26
CA ALA A 153 10.76 3.41 -9.87
C ALA A 153 12.19 3.81 -10.27
N ALA A 154 12.52 5.10 -10.18
CA ALA A 154 13.84 5.61 -10.55
C ALA A 154 14.70 5.88 -9.29
N PRO A 155 15.75 5.07 -9.07
CA PRO A 155 16.49 5.05 -7.80
C PRO A 155 17.35 6.30 -7.54
N ASN A 156 17.65 7.07 -8.58
CA ASN A 156 18.53 8.24 -8.50
C ASN A 156 17.79 9.58 -8.54
N ILE A 157 16.45 9.58 -8.57
CA ILE A 157 15.67 10.81 -8.45
C ILE A 157 15.87 11.39 -7.05
N THR A 158 16.45 12.58 -7.00
CA THR A 158 16.63 13.38 -5.78
C THR A 158 15.67 14.56 -5.74
N THR A 159 15.21 15.04 -6.90
CA THR A 159 14.20 16.11 -6.98
C THR A 159 12.94 15.60 -7.68
N PHE A 160 11.86 15.47 -6.92
CA PHE A 160 10.54 15.14 -7.44
C PHE A 160 9.56 16.27 -7.11
N ARG A 161 8.99 16.90 -8.14
CA ARG A 161 7.98 17.94 -7.98
C ARG A 161 6.64 17.44 -8.48
N HIS A 162 5.74 17.23 -7.54
CA HIS A 162 4.35 16.85 -7.76
C HIS A 162 3.51 17.44 -6.63
N ARG A 163 2.27 17.85 -6.93
CA ARG A 163 1.37 18.42 -5.91
C ARG A 163 0.45 17.38 -5.29
N SER A 164 -0.28 16.65 -6.13
CA SER A 164 -1.21 15.58 -5.73
C SER A 164 -1.87 15.00 -6.98
N LEU A 165 -2.29 13.74 -6.89
CA LEU A 165 -3.21 13.14 -7.84
C LEU A 165 -4.64 13.35 -7.32
N HIS A 166 -5.56 13.65 -8.22
CA HIS A 166 -6.98 13.79 -7.92
C HIS A 166 -7.81 12.65 -8.52
N ASN A 167 -7.29 12.04 -9.58
CA ASN A 167 -7.91 10.91 -10.23
C ASN A 167 -6.85 9.88 -10.59
N ALA A 168 -6.90 8.72 -9.93
CA ALA A 168 -6.10 7.56 -10.30
C ALA A 168 -6.78 6.27 -9.86
N THR A 169 -6.48 5.19 -10.58
CA THR A 169 -6.92 3.84 -10.21
C THR A 169 -5.82 3.12 -9.45
N SER A 170 -4.54 3.35 -9.79
CA SER A 170 -3.43 2.65 -9.17
C SER A 170 -2.17 3.51 -9.04
N VAL A 171 -1.43 3.31 -7.95
CA VAL A 171 -0.17 4.02 -7.67
C VAL A 171 0.90 3.04 -7.23
N LYS A 172 2.06 3.09 -7.89
CA LYS A 172 3.24 2.31 -7.56
C LYS A 172 4.42 3.24 -7.36
N VAL A 173 5.03 3.22 -6.19
CA VAL A 173 6.29 3.93 -5.95
C VAL A 173 7.30 2.95 -5.39
N HIS A 174 8.35 2.72 -6.15
CA HIS A 174 9.45 1.83 -5.82
C HIS A 174 10.70 2.64 -5.45
N THR A 175 11.82 1.96 -5.21
CA THR A 175 13.12 2.56 -4.83
C THR A 175 13.37 3.92 -5.47
N THR A 176 13.49 4.95 -4.62
CA THR A 176 13.72 6.33 -5.02
C THR A 176 14.25 7.14 -3.84
N GLN A 177 14.81 8.34 -4.09
CA GLN A 177 15.39 9.21 -3.05
C GLN A 177 14.55 10.48 -2.83
N ILE A 178 13.26 10.43 -3.13
CA ILE A 178 12.34 11.56 -2.89
C ILE A 178 12.14 11.80 -1.39
N ASP A 179 11.79 13.04 -1.04
CA ASP A 179 11.60 13.46 0.35
C ASP A 179 10.17 13.29 0.86
N SER A 180 9.18 13.11 -0.04
CA SER A 180 7.77 12.91 0.33
C SER A 180 7.03 11.98 -0.64
N LEU A 181 5.97 11.33 -0.14
CA LEU A 181 5.04 10.49 -0.89
C LEU A 181 3.65 11.13 -0.96
N ASP A 182 3.60 12.44 -1.23
CA ASP A 182 2.35 13.21 -1.22
C ASP A 182 1.35 12.75 -2.30
N ILE A 183 1.80 11.96 -3.26
CA ILE A 183 0.98 11.34 -4.30
C ILE A 183 -0.16 10.45 -3.77
N VAL A 184 -0.03 9.87 -2.57
CA VAL A 184 -1.07 9.06 -1.92
C VAL A 184 -1.79 9.80 -0.78
N SER A 185 -1.63 11.13 -0.69
CA SER A 185 -2.15 11.93 0.44
C SER A 185 -3.53 12.55 0.22
N ASP A 186 -4.05 12.57 -1.02
CA ASP A 186 -5.33 13.23 -1.34
C ASP A 186 -6.54 12.36 -0.98
N SER A 187 -7.42 12.88 -0.13
CA SER A 187 -8.63 12.18 0.33
C SER A 187 -9.68 11.97 -0.76
N ARG A 188 -9.58 12.58 -1.94
CA ARG A 188 -10.49 12.31 -3.06
C ARG A 188 -10.21 11.01 -3.80
N LEU A 189 -9.03 10.41 -3.56
CA LEU A 189 -8.62 9.19 -4.26
C LEU A 189 -9.37 7.95 -3.77
N ASN A 190 -9.83 7.15 -4.74
CA ASN A 190 -10.38 5.82 -4.54
C ASN A 190 -9.59 4.85 -5.42
N LEU A 191 -8.61 4.17 -4.82
CA LEU A 191 -7.62 3.38 -5.53
C LEU A 191 -8.04 1.90 -5.55
N LYS A 192 -7.65 1.18 -6.59
CA LYS A 192 -7.66 -0.29 -6.57
C LYS A 192 -6.38 -0.80 -5.94
N HIS A 193 -5.24 -0.32 -6.41
CA HIS A 193 -3.95 -0.84 -5.99
C HIS A 193 -2.96 0.27 -5.63
N VAL A 194 -2.35 0.14 -4.46
CA VAL A 194 -1.24 0.97 -4.00
C VAL A 194 -0.08 0.06 -3.59
N ASP A 195 1.10 0.29 -4.16
CA ASP A 195 2.32 -0.44 -3.82
C ASP A 195 3.48 0.52 -3.58
N LEU A 196 3.95 0.58 -2.34
CA LEU A 196 5.04 1.44 -1.89
C LEU A 196 6.21 0.56 -1.42
N ALA A 197 7.22 0.37 -2.27
CA ALA A 197 8.35 -0.50 -2.00
C ALA A 197 9.67 0.28 -1.99
N GLY A 198 10.33 0.35 -0.83
CA GLY A 198 11.58 1.06 -0.65
C GLY A 198 12.80 0.33 -1.24
N PRO A 199 14.01 0.86 -0.97
CA PRO A 199 14.29 1.83 0.09
C PRO A 199 13.83 3.26 -0.26
N PHE A 200 13.37 3.97 0.78
CA PHE A 200 13.07 5.40 0.79
C PHE A 200 13.96 6.10 1.84
N PRO A 201 15.25 6.37 1.55
CA PRO A 201 16.22 6.76 2.57
C PRO A 201 15.83 8.04 3.34
N ASN A 202 15.14 8.96 2.65
CA ASN A 202 14.74 10.27 3.17
C ASN A 202 13.36 10.26 3.83
N ILE A 203 12.60 9.17 3.75
CA ILE A 203 11.23 9.08 4.28
C ILE A 203 11.23 8.23 5.56
N LYS A 204 10.85 8.84 6.68
CA LYS A 204 10.74 8.15 7.98
C LYS A 204 9.30 7.83 8.40
N ASN A 205 8.33 8.50 7.78
CA ASN A 205 6.91 8.25 7.97
C ASN A 205 6.22 8.33 6.60
N ILE A 206 5.43 7.31 6.28
CA ILE A 206 4.62 7.23 5.07
C ILE A 206 3.18 7.61 5.45
N PRO A 207 2.73 8.84 5.13
CA PRO A 207 1.33 9.22 5.31
C PRO A 207 0.48 8.63 4.19
N VAL A 208 -0.62 7.99 4.55
CA VAL A 208 -1.62 7.46 3.62
C VAL A 208 -2.89 8.29 3.77
N GLY A 209 -3.32 9.00 2.72
CA GLY A 209 -4.41 9.97 2.79
C GLY A 209 -5.62 9.69 1.89
N PHE A 210 -5.57 8.71 0.99
CA PHE A 210 -6.73 8.35 0.16
C PHE A 210 -7.94 7.86 0.99
N THR A 211 -9.15 7.96 0.43
CA THR A 211 -10.38 7.51 1.12
C THR A 211 -10.54 5.99 1.05
N SER A 212 -10.22 5.37 -0.09
CA SER A 212 -10.28 3.91 -0.17
C SER A 212 -9.20 3.29 -1.04
N ALA A 213 -8.80 2.06 -0.68
CA ALA A 213 -8.02 1.17 -1.54
C ALA A 213 -8.53 -0.27 -1.48
N GLU A 214 -8.62 -0.98 -2.61
CA GLU A 214 -8.85 -2.44 -2.56
C GLU A 214 -7.63 -3.16 -1.97
N LYS A 215 -6.41 -2.72 -2.33
CA LYS A 215 -5.15 -3.25 -1.80
C LYS A 215 -4.11 -2.15 -1.60
N LEU A 216 -3.53 -2.10 -0.41
CA LEU A 216 -2.36 -1.29 -0.04
C LEU A 216 -1.23 -2.21 0.41
N SER A 217 -0.09 -2.14 -0.27
CA SER A 217 1.16 -2.85 0.04
C SER A 217 2.23 -1.84 0.39
N ILE A 218 2.86 -1.98 1.55
CA ILE A 218 3.98 -1.14 1.98
C ILE A 218 5.14 -2.06 2.39
N SER A 219 6.27 -1.91 1.72
CA SER A 219 7.52 -2.62 2.01
C SER A 219 8.64 -1.59 2.16
N ALA A 220 8.83 -1.05 3.36
CA ALA A 220 9.79 0.03 3.59
C ALA A 220 10.24 0.14 5.05
N ASP A 221 11.47 0.61 5.27
CA ASP A 221 12.01 0.94 6.59
C ASP A 221 11.52 2.33 7.05
N ALA A 222 10.22 2.40 7.36
CA ALA A 222 9.53 3.62 7.76
C ALA A 222 8.34 3.31 8.69
N SER A 223 7.90 4.32 9.43
CA SER A 223 6.60 4.27 10.10
C SER A 223 5.46 4.54 9.11
N VAL A 224 4.26 4.04 9.39
CA VAL A 224 3.07 4.26 8.54
C VAL A 224 1.99 4.96 9.34
N THR A 225 1.44 6.04 8.78
CA THR A 225 0.28 6.73 9.36
C THR A 225 -0.90 6.67 8.39
N LEU A 226 -1.98 6.02 8.83
CA LEU A 226 -3.25 5.95 8.09
C LEU A 226 -4.11 7.18 8.41
N GLY A 227 -4.51 7.91 7.37
CA GLY A 227 -5.30 9.14 7.42
C GLY A 227 -4.46 10.38 7.16
N GLY A 228 -4.81 11.11 6.10
CA GLY A 228 -4.20 12.40 5.76
C GLY A 228 -4.83 13.56 6.54
N PRO A 229 -4.34 14.80 6.33
CA PRO A 229 -4.86 15.99 7.01
C PRO A 229 -6.35 16.27 6.77
N SER A 230 -6.87 15.83 5.62
CA SER A 230 -8.26 16.03 5.17
C SER A 230 -9.07 14.73 5.09
N THR A 231 -8.50 13.60 5.52
CA THR A 231 -9.16 12.29 5.47
C THR A 231 -9.87 12.04 6.79
N THR A 232 -11.20 11.95 6.76
CA THR A 232 -12.03 11.64 7.95
C THR A 232 -12.50 10.19 7.98
N ASN A 233 -12.63 9.55 6.82
CA ASN A 233 -13.05 8.17 6.68
C ASN A 233 -12.10 7.44 5.74
N MET A 234 -11.72 6.21 6.10
CA MET A 234 -10.84 5.39 5.28
C MET A 234 -11.28 3.92 5.28
N THR A 235 -11.31 3.31 4.09
CA THR A 235 -11.58 1.87 3.90
C THR A 235 -10.47 1.21 3.07
N ILE A 236 -9.84 0.19 3.62
CA ILE A 236 -8.83 -0.61 2.91
C ILE A 236 -9.30 -2.06 2.85
N GLY A 237 -9.34 -2.66 1.65
CA GLY A 237 -9.63 -4.09 1.52
C GLY A 237 -8.50 -4.91 2.15
N SER A 238 -7.31 -4.86 1.58
CA SER A 238 -6.13 -5.54 2.10
C SER A 238 -4.98 -4.58 2.38
N LEU A 239 -4.47 -4.57 3.61
CA LEU A 239 -3.26 -3.87 4.03
C LEU A 239 -2.13 -4.89 4.26
N SER A 240 -1.04 -4.79 3.52
CA SER A 240 0.15 -5.63 3.71
C SER A 240 1.35 -4.76 4.10
N LEU A 241 2.01 -5.10 5.21
CA LEU A 241 3.18 -4.39 5.72
C LEU A 241 4.39 -5.33 5.82
N SER A 242 5.54 -4.87 5.34
CA SER A 242 6.80 -5.63 5.28
C SER A 242 8.01 -4.69 5.18
N GLY A 243 9.22 -5.24 4.97
CA GLY A 243 10.37 -4.45 4.49
C GLY A 243 10.94 -3.42 5.47
N GLY A 244 10.75 -3.63 6.77
CA GLY A 244 11.31 -2.81 7.85
C GLY A 244 10.30 -1.92 8.56
N VAL A 245 9.01 -1.96 8.19
CA VAL A 245 7.99 -1.07 8.76
C VAL A 245 8.05 -1.09 10.29
N SER A 246 8.27 0.08 10.89
CA SER A 246 8.62 0.22 12.31
C SER A 246 7.45 0.61 13.20
N ASP A 247 6.35 1.10 12.60
CA ASP A 247 5.17 1.55 13.34
C ASP A 247 3.94 1.61 12.42
N LEU A 248 2.74 1.48 13.00
CA LEU A 248 1.46 1.63 12.32
C LEU A 248 0.52 2.47 13.18
N LYS A 249 0.17 3.66 12.70
CA LYS A 249 -0.64 4.63 13.44
C LYS A 249 -1.90 5.05 12.71
N ARG A 250 -2.90 5.43 13.51
CA ARG A 250 -4.08 6.17 13.06
C ARG A 250 -3.82 7.66 13.20
N SER A 251 -4.18 8.42 12.18
CA SER A 251 -4.32 9.87 12.29
C SER A 251 -5.49 10.23 13.21
N THR A 252 -5.30 11.23 14.06
CA THR A 252 -6.37 11.75 14.95
C THR A 252 -7.53 12.41 14.20
N LYS A 253 -7.37 12.63 12.87
CA LYS A 253 -8.42 13.16 11.99
C LYS A 253 -9.37 12.08 11.46
N LEU A 254 -8.99 10.80 11.53
CA LEU A 254 -9.86 9.71 11.10
C LEU A 254 -10.94 9.43 12.14
N GLU A 255 -12.18 9.74 11.78
CA GLU A 255 -13.39 9.37 12.51
C GLU A 255 -13.73 7.90 12.30
N SER A 256 -13.50 7.36 11.09
CA SER A 256 -13.67 5.93 10.80
C SER A 256 -12.50 5.34 10.01
N LEU A 257 -12.04 4.17 10.44
CA LEU A 257 -11.02 3.38 9.76
C LEU A 257 -11.42 1.90 9.72
N ARG A 258 -11.73 1.40 8.52
CA ARG A 258 -12.02 -0.02 8.27
C ARG A 258 -10.93 -0.64 7.42
N VAL A 259 -10.44 -1.80 7.86
CA VAL A 259 -9.52 -2.63 7.09
C VAL A 259 -10.10 -4.03 7.01
N ASP A 260 -10.30 -4.64 5.84
CA ASP A 260 -10.83 -6.01 5.82
C ASP A 260 -9.74 -7.01 6.22
N SER A 261 -8.52 -6.93 5.69
CA SER A 261 -7.40 -7.80 6.09
C SER A 261 -6.10 -7.04 6.33
N LEU A 262 -5.43 -7.35 7.45
CA LEU A 262 -4.06 -6.93 7.75
C LEU A 262 -3.12 -8.13 7.63
N ASP A 263 -2.13 -8.05 6.75
CA ASP A 263 -1.05 -9.03 6.59
C ASP A 263 0.30 -8.42 6.99
N LEU A 264 0.90 -8.99 8.03
CA LEU A 264 2.23 -8.68 8.51
C LEU A 264 3.15 -9.83 8.14
N SER A 265 3.91 -9.63 7.08
CA SER A 265 4.91 -10.61 6.67
C SER A 265 6.22 -10.41 7.42
N SER A 266 7.12 -11.35 7.25
CA SER A 266 8.47 -11.30 7.80
C SER A 266 9.18 -9.99 7.47
N SER A 267 10.08 -9.57 8.35
CA SER A 267 10.88 -8.33 8.22
C SER A 267 10.15 -7.02 8.55
N ILE A 268 9.04 -7.02 9.30
CA ILE A 268 8.59 -5.82 10.01
C ILE A 268 9.48 -5.54 11.22
N SER A 269 9.46 -4.33 11.78
CA SER A 269 10.28 -3.91 12.92
C SER A 269 9.44 -3.43 14.11
N ILE A 270 8.14 -3.80 14.16
CA ILE A 270 7.18 -3.36 15.18
C ILE A 270 7.24 -4.30 16.40
N PRO A 271 7.71 -3.87 17.58
CA PRO A 271 7.75 -4.75 18.75
C PRO A 271 6.40 -4.89 19.46
N HIS A 272 5.66 -3.79 19.53
CA HIS A 272 4.31 -3.72 20.08
C HIS A 272 3.35 -3.26 18.99
N LEU A 273 2.48 -4.16 18.54
CA LEU A 273 1.51 -3.86 17.50
C LEU A 273 0.18 -3.42 18.13
N GLU A 274 -0.11 -2.13 18.06
CA GLU A 274 -1.44 -1.61 18.38
C GLU A 274 -2.31 -1.59 17.12
N ILE A 275 -3.46 -2.27 17.14
CA ILE A 275 -4.37 -2.33 16.00
C ILE A 275 -5.29 -1.09 16.00
N PRO A 276 -5.18 -0.18 15.01
CA PRO A 276 -5.90 1.10 15.04
C PRO A 276 -7.32 1.07 14.44
N PHE A 277 -7.86 -0.10 14.13
CA PHE A 277 -9.03 -0.24 13.26
C PHE A 277 -10.35 -0.31 14.02
N ASP A 278 -11.39 0.28 13.44
CA ASP A 278 -12.76 0.17 13.96
C ASP A 278 -13.39 -1.17 13.58
N ASN A 279 -12.97 -1.75 12.45
CA ASN A 279 -13.37 -3.09 12.02
C ASN A 279 -12.20 -3.77 11.29
N LEU A 280 -11.95 -5.03 11.64
CA LEU A 280 -10.96 -5.91 11.01
C LEU A 280 -11.56 -7.30 10.81
N ARG A 281 -11.47 -7.84 9.59
CA ARG A 281 -11.96 -9.19 9.27
C ARG A 281 -10.87 -10.24 9.30
N ALA A 282 -9.61 -9.91 9.03
CA ALA A 282 -8.51 -10.86 9.13
C ALA A 282 -7.23 -10.21 9.66
N LEU A 283 -6.54 -10.91 10.57
CA LEU A 283 -5.20 -10.59 11.04
C LEU A 283 -4.27 -11.76 10.74
N THR A 284 -3.28 -11.52 9.87
CA THR A 284 -2.22 -12.47 9.54
C THR A 284 -0.88 -11.93 10.01
N LEU A 285 -0.14 -12.74 10.78
CA LEU A 285 1.22 -12.46 11.22
C LEU A 285 2.11 -13.68 10.94
N LYS A 286 3.11 -13.51 10.06
CA LYS A 286 4.05 -14.57 9.67
C LYS A 286 5.49 -14.08 9.89
N GLN A 287 6.20 -14.65 10.87
CA GLN A 287 7.58 -14.25 11.18
C GLN A 287 8.59 -15.35 10.77
N LEU A 288 8.76 -15.59 9.47
CA LEU A 288 9.53 -16.72 8.93
C LEU A 288 11.07 -16.57 9.01
N TYR A 289 11.59 -15.39 9.37
CA TYR A 289 13.03 -15.10 9.45
C TYR A 289 13.50 -14.96 10.91
N GLU A 290 14.82 -15.00 11.14
CA GLU A 290 15.43 -15.05 12.49
C GLU A 290 15.07 -13.86 13.39
N ALA A 291 14.69 -12.72 12.82
CA ALA A 291 14.13 -11.62 13.59
C ALA A 291 12.64 -11.86 13.82
N HIS A 292 12.25 -12.07 15.08
CA HIS A 292 10.86 -12.19 15.53
C HIS A 292 10.44 -10.95 16.34
N PRO A 293 10.40 -9.74 15.73
CA PRO A 293 10.31 -8.50 16.50
C PRO A 293 8.99 -8.34 17.23
N VAL A 294 7.87 -8.87 16.72
CA VAL A 294 6.56 -8.68 17.37
C VAL A 294 6.48 -9.50 18.64
N LYS A 295 6.38 -8.81 19.78
CA LYS A 295 6.31 -9.40 21.13
C LYS A 295 4.92 -9.35 21.71
N ASP A 296 4.15 -8.33 21.35
CA ASP A 296 2.82 -8.08 21.91
C ASP A 296 1.88 -7.49 20.85
N ILE A 297 0.60 -7.80 20.96
CA ILE A 297 -0.48 -7.23 20.14
C ILE A 297 -1.55 -6.64 21.07
N THR A 298 -1.98 -5.42 20.77
CA THR A 298 -3.11 -4.76 21.43
C THR A 298 -4.25 -4.57 20.45
N LEU A 299 -5.40 -5.17 20.74
CA LEU A 299 -6.66 -4.91 20.05
C LEU A 299 -7.41 -3.77 20.74
N PRO A 300 -8.15 -2.95 19.99
CA PRO A 300 -8.96 -1.90 20.60
C PRO A 300 -10.20 -2.52 21.27
N PRO A 301 -10.75 -1.95 22.36
CA PRO A 301 -11.87 -2.56 23.09
C PRO A 301 -13.11 -2.85 22.24
N GLN A 302 -13.37 -2.05 21.21
CA GLN A 302 -14.46 -2.26 20.25
C GLN A 302 -14.28 -3.49 19.35
N ALA A 303 -13.12 -4.17 19.38
CA ALA A 303 -12.88 -5.37 18.58
C ALA A 303 -13.87 -6.51 18.87
N VAL A 304 -14.47 -6.54 20.06
CA VAL A 304 -15.57 -7.47 20.40
C VAL A 304 -16.75 -7.38 19.41
N ASN A 305 -16.95 -6.22 18.79
CA ASN A 305 -18.05 -5.91 17.88
C ASN A 305 -17.67 -6.01 16.39
N TRP A 306 -16.50 -6.55 16.05
CA TRP A 306 -16.13 -6.75 14.65
C TRP A 306 -17.05 -7.77 13.98
N THR A 307 -17.73 -7.34 12.91
CA THR A 307 -18.86 -8.07 12.31
C THR A 307 -18.47 -8.96 11.14
N GLY A 308 -17.26 -8.80 10.58
CA GLY A 308 -16.85 -9.42 9.32
C GLY A 308 -16.58 -10.93 9.36
N GLY A 309 -16.65 -11.57 10.53
CA GLY A 309 -16.22 -12.95 10.71
C GLY A 309 -14.70 -13.03 10.78
N PHE A 310 -14.16 -12.70 11.95
CA PHE A 310 -12.73 -12.54 12.20
C PHE A 310 -11.93 -13.82 11.96
N GLU A 311 -10.86 -13.70 11.17
CA GLU A 311 -9.88 -14.75 10.87
C GLU A 311 -8.54 -14.37 11.51
N LEU A 312 -7.97 -15.27 12.31
CA LEU A 312 -6.66 -15.10 12.93
C LEU A 312 -5.69 -16.15 12.38
N ASP A 313 -4.59 -15.72 11.76
CA ASP A 313 -3.49 -16.57 11.32
C ASP A 313 -2.16 -16.05 11.86
N ILE A 314 -1.61 -16.71 12.87
CA ILE A 314 -0.30 -16.41 13.45
C ILE A 314 0.60 -17.61 13.24
N SER A 315 1.78 -17.41 12.65
CA SER A 315 2.76 -18.48 12.47
C SER A 315 4.20 -18.03 12.68
N ASN A 316 4.99 -18.93 13.25
CA ASN A 316 6.43 -18.77 13.46
C ASN A 316 6.77 -17.52 14.28
N ALA A 317 5.97 -17.23 15.31
CA ALA A 317 6.10 -16.05 16.16
C ALA A 317 6.48 -16.44 17.61
N PRO A 318 7.67 -17.06 17.84
CA PRO A 318 8.02 -17.63 19.14
C PRO A 318 8.19 -16.59 20.25
N GLU A 319 8.49 -15.33 19.90
CA GLU A 319 8.62 -14.20 20.84
C GLU A 319 7.28 -13.51 21.14
N LEU A 320 6.23 -13.74 20.34
CA LEU A 320 4.91 -13.17 20.59
C LEU A 320 4.29 -13.83 21.82
N ASN A 321 3.92 -13.02 22.81
CA ASN A 321 3.37 -13.46 24.07
C ASN A 321 1.83 -13.45 24.06
N LEU A 322 1.24 -14.63 23.87
CA LEU A 322 -0.20 -14.88 23.96
C LEU A 322 -0.51 -15.79 25.17
N THR A 323 0.13 -15.54 26.31
CA THR A 323 -0.10 -16.33 27.54
C THR A 323 -1.36 -15.92 28.31
N SER A 324 -1.81 -14.68 28.12
CA SER A 324 -2.93 -14.04 28.81
C SER A 324 -3.55 -12.98 27.90
N MET A 325 -4.85 -12.69 28.08
CA MET A 325 -5.51 -11.55 27.43
C MET A 325 -5.11 -10.18 28.02
N TYR A 326 -4.29 -10.21 29.08
CA TYR A 326 -3.85 -9.04 29.84
C TYR A 326 -2.33 -8.95 29.85
N ARG A 327 -1.84 -7.71 29.79
CA ARG A 327 -0.45 -7.32 29.98
C ARG A 327 -0.32 -6.47 31.25
N THR A 328 0.90 -6.39 31.78
CA THR A 328 1.26 -5.40 32.80
C THR A 328 1.82 -4.16 32.10
N ASP A 329 1.26 -2.99 32.36
CA ASP A 329 1.81 -1.71 31.85
C ASP A 329 3.06 -1.27 32.62
N ASP A 330 3.68 -0.16 32.19
CA ASP A 330 4.90 0.38 32.82
C ASP A 330 4.67 0.85 34.27
N GLN A 331 3.41 1.06 34.66
CA GLN A 331 2.98 1.43 36.01
C GLN A 331 2.58 0.21 36.85
N ASN A 332 2.85 -1.01 36.36
CA ASN A 332 2.53 -2.27 37.00
C ASN A 332 1.01 -2.52 37.17
N ASN A 333 0.16 -1.86 36.38
CA ASN A 333 -1.27 -2.15 36.31
C ASN A 333 -1.54 -3.25 35.29
N ARG A 334 -2.57 -4.04 35.56
CA ARG A 334 -3.06 -5.06 34.64
C ARG A 334 -4.00 -4.41 33.61
N VAL A 335 -3.60 -4.42 32.35
CA VAL A 335 -4.35 -3.84 31.22
C VAL A 335 -4.75 -4.97 30.28
N GLN A 336 -6.01 -4.99 29.86
CA GLN A 336 -6.48 -5.95 28.85
C GLN A 336 -6.02 -5.49 27.47
N THR A 337 -5.23 -6.32 26.79
CA THR A 337 -4.68 -6.05 25.46
C THR A 337 -5.36 -6.87 24.37
N TRP A 338 -6.04 -7.96 24.73
CA TRP A 338 -6.76 -8.79 23.78
C TRP A 338 -8.26 -8.78 24.05
N TYR A 339 -9.05 -8.59 22.99
CA TYR A 339 -10.51 -8.61 23.01
C TYR A 339 -10.98 -9.53 21.89
N TRP A 340 -11.49 -10.71 22.24
CA TRP A 340 -11.97 -11.66 21.23
C TRP A 340 -13.21 -11.11 20.52
N PRO A 341 -13.22 -11.04 19.17
CA PRO A 341 -14.42 -10.73 18.42
C PRO A 341 -15.51 -11.76 18.66
N THR A 342 -16.77 -11.31 18.65
CA THR A 342 -17.92 -12.21 18.88
C THR A 342 -18.24 -13.08 17.65
N ASN A 343 -17.87 -12.62 16.46
CA ASN A 343 -18.01 -13.37 15.22
C ASN A 343 -16.63 -13.82 14.72
N ILE A 344 -16.16 -15.00 15.14
CA ILE A 344 -14.89 -15.61 14.70
C ILE A 344 -15.18 -16.72 13.69
N SER A 345 -14.47 -16.70 12.56
CA SER A 345 -14.63 -17.67 11.48
C SER A 345 -13.46 -18.64 11.37
N SER A 346 -12.24 -18.25 11.78
CA SER A 346 -11.08 -19.15 11.83
C SER A 346 -10.03 -18.71 12.84
N ILE A 347 -9.37 -19.68 13.48
CA ILE A 347 -8.20 -19.47 14.32
C ILE A 347 -7.11 -20.45 13.88
N GLN A 348 -5.94 -19.93 13.51
CA GLN A 348 -4.73 -20.68 13.24
C GLN A 348 -3.58 -20.00 13.98
N ILE A 349 -3.01 -20.67 14.98
CA ILE A 349 -1.86 -20.17 15.73
C ILE A 349 -0.82 -21.28 15.79
N SER A 350 0.38 -21.01 15.32
CA SER A 350 1.48 -21.96 15.30
C SER A 350 2.80 -21.34 15.74
N ASP A 351 3.59 -22.13 16.45
CA ASP A 351 4.92 -21.77 16.96
C ASP A 351 4.95 -20.41 17.66
N THR A 352 4.00 -20.22 18.59
CA THR A 352 3.81 -18.98 19.37
C THR A 352 3.76 -19.29 20.87
N ASN A 353 4.22 -18.39 21.74
CA ASN A 353 4.12 -18.58 23.19
C ASN A 353 2.66 -18.41 23.65
N LEU A 354 2.04 -19.50 24.08
CA LEU A 354 0.60 -19.57 24.38
C LEU A 354 0.35 -19.99 25.83
N GLY A 355 -0.78 -19.54 26.36
CA GLY A 355 -1.29 -19.93 27.68
C GLY A 355 -2.81 -20.07 27.65
N ASN A 356 -3.36 -20.88 28.56
CA ASN A 356 -4.81 -21.12 28.60
C ASN A 356 -5.60 -19.82 28.86
N ALA A 357 -5.07 -18.92 29.67
CA ALA A 357 -5.71 -17.65 30.03
C ALA A 357 -5.95 -16.70 28.85
N PHE A 358 -5.25 -16.90 27.73
CA PHE A 358 -5.50 -16.17 26.48
C PHE A 358 -6.86 -16.53 25.85
N PHE A 359 -7.34 -17.76 26.07
CA PHE A 359 -8.58 -18.27 25.49
C PHE A 359 -9.78 -18.21 26.43
N ASP A 360 -9.65 -17.72 27.67
CA ASP A 360 -10.70 -17.84 28.70
C ASP A 360 -12.06 -17.29 28.25
N THR A 361 -12.09 -16.06 27.70
CA THR A 361 -13.35 -15.44 27.24
C THR A 361 -13.88 -16.08 25.96
N PHE A 362 -13.01 -16.52 25.06
CA PHE A 362 -13.39 -17.30 23.88
C PHE A 362 -14.05 -18.63 24.28
N VAL A 363 -13.46 -19.36 25.22
CA VAL A 363 -14.01 -20.63 25.74
C VAL A 363 -15.34 -20.39 26.45
N ALA A 364 -15.46 -19.30 27.21
CA ALA A 364 -16.72 -18.92 27.86
C ALA A 364 -17.81 -18.64 26.83
N GLN A 365 -17.50 -17.86 25.78
CA GLN A 365 -18.44 -17.58 24.69
C GLN A 365 -18.87 -18.87 23.97
N GLN A 366 -17.93 -19.77 23.67
CA GLN A 366 -18.23 -21.03 22.97
C GLN A 366 -19.09 -21.99 23.80
N ASN A 367 -19.05 -21.88 25.12
CA ASN A 367 -19.94 -22.62 26.02
C ASN A 367 -21.29 -21.94 26.27
N ALA A 368 -21.50 -20.71 25.79
CA ALA A 368 -22.74 -19.97 26.01
C ALA A 368 -23.94 -20.64 25.31
N SER A 369 -25.14 -20.26 25.76
CA SER A 369 -26.39 -20.65 25.07
C SER A 369 -26.43 -20.05 23.66
N LEU A 370 -27.09 -20.76 22.74
CA LEU A 370 -27.33 -20.26 21.38
C LEU A 370 -28.18 -18.99 21.37
N ASP A 371 -29.02 -18.80 22.40
CA ASP A 371 -29.89 -17.61 22.56
C ASP A 371 -29.23 -16.49 23.37
N SER A 372 -27.93 -16.59 23.67
CA SER A 372 -27.22 -15.55 24.42
C SER A 372 -26.95 -14.31 23.56
N THR A 373 -26.71 -13.16 24.21
CA THR A 373 -26.31 -11.92 23.53
C THR A 373 -25.05 -12.08 22.67
N TYR A 374 -24.17 -13.01 23.06
CA TYR A 374 -22.95 -13.36 22.34
C TYR A 374 -22.92 -14.87 22.11
N PRO A 375 -23.64 -15.36 21.09
CA PRO A 375 -23.73 -16.79 20.83
C PRO A 375 -22.35 -17.36 20.45
N PRO A 376 -22.15 -18.68 20.59
CA PRO A 376 -20.96 -19.36 20.08
C PRO A 376 -20.74 -19.05 18.59
N SER A 377 -19.52 -18.63 18.22
CA SER A 377 -19.17 -18.39 16.82
C SER A 377 -19.08 -19.71 16.04
N VAL A 378 -19.41 -19.69 14.75
CA VAL A 378 -19.29 -20.85 13.86
C VAL A 378 -17.97 -20.80 13.11
N LEU A 379 -16.98 -21.56 13.60
CA LEU A 379 -15.65 -21.61 12.99
C LEU A 379 -15.61 -22.62 11.84
N LYS A 380 -14.90 -22.27 10.76
CA LYS A 380 -14.56 -23.19 9.66
C LYS A 380 -13.32 -24.02 9.97
N SER A 381 -12.38 -23.46 10.74
CA SER A 381 -11.09 -24.09 11.05
C SER A 381 -10.54 -23.57 12.38
N PHE A 382 -9.95 -24.47 13.17
CA PHE A 382 -9.32 -24.18 14.46
C PHE A 382 -8.03 -24.99 14.64
N HIS A 383 -6.87 -24.34 14.61
CA HIS A 383 -5.56 -24.96 14.80
C HIS A 383 -4.72 -24.17 15.79
N VAL A 384 -4.25 -24.83 16.86
CA VAL A 384 -3.39 -24.21 17.86
C VAL A 384 -2.22 -25.14 18.21
N TYR A 385 -1.02 -24.71 17.82
CA TYR A 385 0.23 -25.42 18.02
C TYR A 385 1.24 -24.50 18.71
N PRO A 386 1.42 -24.61 20.04
CA PRO A 386 2.32 -23.73 20.77
C PRO A 386 3.77 -23.90 20.34
N SER A 387 4.59 -22.87 20.57
CA SER A 387 6.03 -22.96 20.37
C SER A 387 6.66 -24.00 21.30
N ARG A 388 7.83 -24.52 20.91
CA ARG A 388 8.61 -25.46 21.75
C ARG A 388 9.02 -24.85 23.10
N ASN A 389 8.95 -23.52 23.21
CA ASN A 389 9.30 -22.77 24.42
C ASN A 389 8.10 -22.41 25.29
N ALA A 390 6.87 -22.55 24.79
CA ALA A 390 5.67 -22.31 25.58
C ALA A 390 5.60 -23.27 26.77
N THR A 391 5.01 -22.79 27.87
CA THR A 391 4.81 -23.59 29.08
C THR A 391 3.38 -23.47 29.57
N GLY A 392 2.83 -24.55 30.12
CA GLY A 392 1.53 -24.53 30.79
C GLY A 392 0.30 -24.52 29.88
N PHE A 393 0.45 -24.43 28.55
CA PHE A 393 -0.68 -24.56 27.62
C PHE A 393 -1.14 -26.01 27.48
N ASN A 394 -2.42 -26.25 27.68
CA ASN A 394 -3.04 -27.55 27.45
C ASN A 394 -4.36 -27.44 26.66
N CYS A 395 -4.65 -28.47 25.88
CA CYS A 395 -5.79 -28.52 24.96
C CYS A 395 -7.08 -29.06 25.60
N ALA A 396 -7.14 -29.30 26.93
CA ALA A 396 -8.27 -30.01 27.53
C ALA A 396 -9.62 -29.32 27.25
N ALA A 397 -9.72 -28.02 27.53
CA ALA A 397 -10.94 -27.23 27.31
C ALA A 397 -11.32 -27.14 25.81
N LEU A 398 -10.33 -26.96 24.93
CA LEU A 398 -10.55 -26.86 23.48
C LEU A 398 -11.02 -28.21 22.88
N ASN A 399 -10.43 -29.31 23.35
CA ASN A 399 -10.87 -30.66 22.98
C ASN A 399 -12.29 -30.95 23.46
N GLU A 400 -12.68 -30.46 24.65
CA GLU A 400 -14.05 -30.59 25.15
C GLU A 400 -15.05 -29.82 24.26
N LEU A 401 -14.70 -28.58 23.87
CA LEU A 401 -15.53 -27.79 22.94
C LEU A 401 -15.70 -28.49 21.59
N SER A 402 -14.63 -29.08 21.02
CA SER A 402 -14.72 -29.88 19.79
C SER A 402 -15.64 -31.10 19.96
N LYS A 403 -15.54 -31.84 21.07
CA LYS A 403 -16.43 -32.98 21.38
C LYS A 403 -17.90 -32.57 21.53
N LYS A 404 -18.17 -31.36 22.00
CA LYS A 404 -19.52 -30.77 22.10
C LYS A 404 -20.05 -30.23 20.75
N GLY A 405 -19.26 -30.28 19.68
CA GLY A 405 -19.62 -29.69 18.39
C GLY A 405 -19.59 -28.15 18.38
N ARG A 406 -18.90 -27.52 19.34
CA ARG A 406 -18.71 -26.06 19.41
C ARG A 406 -17.52 -25.58 18.59
N LEU A 407 -16.55 -26.46 18.33
CA LEU A 407 -15.45 -26.22 17.40
C LEU A 407 -15.54 -27.24 16.25
N PRO A 408 -14.84 -27.00 15.11
CA PRO A 408 -14.78 -27.96 14.02
C PRO A 408 -14.34 -29.35 14.50
N SER A 409 -14.72 -30.36 13.73
CA SER A 409 -14.32 -31.74 14.01
C SER A 409 -13.00 -32.09 13.31
N PRO A 410 -12.15 -32.93 13.94
CA PRO A 410 -10.98 -33.50 13.30
C PRO A 410 -11.34 -34.40 12.10
N PRO A 411 -10.39 -34.75 11.22
CA PRO A 411 -8.95 -34.51 11.33
C PRO A 411 -8.44 -33.26 10.62
N PHE A 412 -9.22 -32.65 9.72
CA PHE A 412 -8.73 -31.61 8.82
C PHE A 412 -8.93 -30.18 9.31
N ASN A 413 -10.02 -29.92 10.05
CA ASN A 413 -10.42 -28.57 10.44
C ASN A 413 -10.20 -28.26 11.92
N PHE A 414 -9.69 -29.24 12.68
CA PHE A 414 -9.39 -29.10 14.10
C PHE A 414 -8.04 -29.71 14.44
N GLY A 415 -7.19 -28.95 15.13
CA GLY A 415 -5.95 -29.44 15.71
C GLY A 415 -5.55 -28.64 16.95
N CYS A 416 -5.11 -29.32 17.99
CA CYS A 416 -4.55 -28.70 19.18
C CYS A 416 -3.44 -29.56 19.77
N SER A 417 -2.29 -28.96 20.06
CA SER A 417 -1.18 -29.64 20.75
C SER A 417 -0.87 -28.99 22.09
N ASN A 418 -0.65 -29.80 23.12
CA ASN A 418 -0.18 -29.31 24.42
C ASN A 418 1.23 -28.73 24.29
N SER A 419 1.60 -27.80 25.18
CA SER A 419 3.00 -27.39 25.31
C SER A 419 3.86 -28.58 25.73
N THR A 420 5.01 -28.76 25.08
CA THR A 420 5.94 -29.87 25.39
C THR A 420 6.78 -29.62 26.64
N LYS A 421 6.90 -28.37 27.10
CA LYS A 421 7.59 -28.02 28.36
C LYS A 421 6.57 -27.89 29.50
N THR A 422 6.82 -28.60 30.59
CA THR A 422 6.08 -28.41 31.85
C THR A 422 6.58 -27.14 32.53
N SER A 423 5.66 -26.25 32.92
CA SER A 423 5.97 -25.13 33.80
C SER A 423 6.51 -25.69 35.12
N GLY A 424 7.77 -25.36 35.44
CA GLY A 424 8.32 -25.64 36.77
C GLY A 424 7.39 -25.05 37.83
N SER A 425 7.04 -25.85 38.84
CA SER A 425 5.99 -25.56 39.81
C SER A 425 6.19 -24.23 40.53
N THR A 426 5.49 -23.18 40.10
CA THR A 426 5.14 -22.04 40.94
C THR A 426 3.70 -22.23 41.41
N PHE A 427 3.55 -22.46 42.71
CA PHE A 427 2.27 -22.48 43.41
C PHE A 427 1.51 -21.18 43.14
N ILE A 428 0.49 -21.22 42.27
CA ILE A 428 -0.53 -20.17 42.21
C ILE A 428 -1.60 -20.55 43.22
N ARG A 429 -1.70 -19.75 44.29
CA ARG A 429 -2.84 -19.76 45.22
C ARG A 429 -4.13 -19.65 44.39
N THR A 430 -5.00 -20.63 44.57
CA THR A 430 -6.37 -20.62 44.07
C THR A 430 -7.06 -19.33 44.52
N ALA A 431 -7.57 -18.55 43.56
CA ALA A 431 -8.53 -17.50 43.83
C ALA A 431 -9.91 -18.14 44.06
N SER A 432 -10.54 -17.79 45.19
CA SER A 432 -11.85 -18.25 45.62
C SER A 432 -12.97 -17.91 44.61
N PRO A 433 -14.05 -18.73 44.52
CA PRO A 433 -15.13 -18.59 43.53
C PRO A 433 -16.16 -17.51 43.92
N LEU A 434 -15.71 -16.30 44.23
CA LEU A 434 -16.55 -15.18 44.67
C LEU A 434 -16.22 -13.89 43.90
N HIS A 435 -16.21 -13.93 42.56
CA HIS A 435 -16.18 -12.70 41.74
C HIS A 435 -17.01 -12.77 40.45
N LEU A 436 -18.00 -13.67 40.37
CA LEU A 436 -18.85 -13.84 39.18
C LEU A 436 -20.18 -13.05 39.24
N ALA A 437 -20.23 -11.96 40.00
CA ALA A 437 -21.43 -11.11 40.14
C ALA A 437 -21.21 -9.63 39.76
N GLY A 438 -20.12 -9.28 39.07
CA GLY A 438 -19.72 -7.88 38.88
C GLY A 438 -19.39 -7.45 37.45
N VAL A 439 -20.08 -7.95 36.42
CA VAL A 439 -19.93 -7.41 35.03
C VAL A 439 -21.27 -7.26 34.30
N VAL A 440 -22.42 -7.36 34.99
CA VAL A 440 -23.76 -7.17 34.36
C VAL A 440 -24.36 -5.77 34.61
N PHE A 441 -23.70 -4.89 35.38
CA PHE A 441 -24.15 -3.50 35.56
C PHE A 441 -23.07 -2.50 35.16
N GLY A 442 -22.88 -2.35 33.86
CA GLY A 442 -22.01 -1.32 33.26
C GLY A 442 -22.55 -0.83 31.93
N ALA A 443 -23.88 -0.72 31.78
CA ALA A 443 -24.51 -0.20 30.55
C ALA A 443 -25.85 0.53 30.78
N THR A 444 -26.19 0.92 32.01
CA THR A 444 -27.36 1.80 32.26
C THR A 444 -27.08 2.72 33.46
N MET A 445 -26.38 3.83 33.24
CA MET A 445 -26.54 5.06 34.04
C MET A 445 -25.72 6.22 33.45
N TRP A 446 -26.12 6.75 32.29
CA TRP A 446 -25.82 8.14 31.90
C TRP A 446 -27.05 8.68 31.15
N MET A 447 -28.06 9.09 31.92
CA MET A 447 -29.07 10.08 31.55
C MET A 447 -29.45 10.83 32.83
N VAL A 448 -28.70 11.90 33.13
CA VAL A 448 -29.20 13.23 33.54
C VAL A 448 -28.19 14.24 33.00
#